data_AF-V5GLV2-F1
#
_entry.id   AF-V5GLV2-F1
#
_cell.length_a   1.000
_cell.length_b   1.000
_cell.length_c   1.000
_cell.angle_alpha   90.00
_cell.angle_beta   90.00
_cell.angle_gamma   90.00
#
_symmetry.space_group_name_H-M   'P 1'
#
loop_
_entity.id
_entity.type
_entity.pdbx_description
1 polymer ?
#
loop_
_entity_poly.entity_id
_entity_poly.type
_entity_poly.pdbx_seq_one_letter_code
_entity_poly.pdbx_strand_id
1 'polypeptide(L)'
;MKTICIVIFVLAWGSVQCSSEGGFNITVLHTNDIHSRFLEANKKGGKCTDKDRNKDGCFGGVARLVTKVKEFKKNKNTFFFNGGDFFQGTVWYTVLKYNIVAEAMSRMMYDSVCLGNHEFDDGPEGLAPFSVKKWRWQMSLSSGT
;
A
#
# COMPACT_ATOMS: atom_id res chain seq x y z
N MET A 1 -46.52 -45.40 -47.53
CA MET A 1 -45.19 -45.08 -46.97
C MET A 1 -44.52 -44.04 -47.86
N LYS A 2 -44.26 -42.85 -47.31
CA LYS A 2 -43.20 -41.89 -47.66
C LYS A 2 -43.42 -40.68 -46.76
N THR A 3 -42.88 -40.75 -45.56
CA THR A 3 -42.84 -39.62 -44.62
C THR A 3 -41.82 -38.63 -45.16
N ILE A 4 -42.28 -37.44 -45.56
CA ILE A 4 -41.43 -36.33 -45.98
C ILE A 4 -41.11 -35.52 -44.74
N CYS A 5 -39.84 -35.53 -44.31
CA CYS A 5 -39.34 -34.64 -43.27
C CYS A 5 -38.99 -33.28 -43.92
N ILE A 6 -39.75 -32.24 -43.60
CA ILE A 6 -39.39 -30.86 -43.92
C ILE A 6 -38.36 -30.41 -42.90
N VAL A 7 -37.10 -30.29 -43.32
CA VAL A 7 -36.04 -29.68 -42.52
C VAL A 7 -36.13 -28.17 -42.71
N ILE A 8 -36.69 -27.48 -41.71
CA ILE A 8 -36.65 -26.02 -41.64
C ILE A 8 -35.26 -25.63 -41.14
N PHE A 9 -34.39 -25.21 -42.05
CA PHE A 9 -33.13 -24.54 -41.72
C PHE A 9 -33.46 -23.12 -41.21
N VAL A 10 -33.61 -22.96 -39.90
CA VAL A 10 -33.62 -21.63 -39.27
C VAL A 10 -32.18 -21.15 -39.26
N LEU A 11 -31.84 -20.28 -40.22
CA LEU A 11 -30.62 -19.48 -40.21
C LEU A 11 -30.71 -18.48 -39.04
N ALA A 12 -30.44 -18.95 -37.82
CA ALA A 12 -30.18 -18.07 -36.71
C ALA A 12 -28.77 -17.49 -36.91
N TRP A 13 -28.72 -16.27 -37.46
CA TRP A 13 -27.57 -15.39 -37.40
C TRP A 13 -27.34 -14.99 -35.93
N GLY A 14 -26.88 -15.96 -35.13
CA GLY A 14 -26.45 -15.71 -33.77
C GLY A 14 -25.12 -14.98 -33.85
N SER A 15 -25.15 -13.66 -33.74
CA SER A 15 -23.98 -12.86 -33.42
C SER A 15 -23.40 -13.44 -32.12
N VAL A 16 -22.29 -14.16 -32.21
CA VAL A 16 -21.49 -14.48 -31.03
C VAL A 16 -20.90 -13.16 -30.56
N GLN A 17 -21.61 -12.47 -29.67
CA GLN A 17 -21.04 -11.35 -28.93
C GLN A 17 -20.05 -11.94 -27.92
N CYS A 18 -18.81 -12.11 -28.37
CA CYS A 18 -17.67 -12.17 -27.48
C CYS A 18 -17.57 -10.78 -26.83
N SER A 19 -18.25 -10.59 -25.69
CA SER A 19 -17.93 -9.48 -24.80
C SER A 19 -16.51 -9.74 -24.34
N SER A 20 -15.54 -8.89 -24.72
CA SER A 20 -14.34 -8.81 -23.90
C SER A 20 -14.82 -8.35 -22.53
N GLU A 21 -14.68 -9.19 -21.51
CA GLU A 21 -14.79 -8.70 -20.14
C GLU A 21 -13.83 -7.51 -20.03
N GLY A 22 -14.37 -6.35 -19.63
CA GLY A 22 -13.61 -5.11 -19.54
C GLY A 22 -12.28 -5.35 -18.81
N GLY A 23 -11.20 -4.75 -19.33
CA GLY A 23 -9.85 -5.01 -18.84
C GLY A 23 -9.72 -4.94 -17.32
N PHE A 24 -8.90 -5.84 -16.75
CA PHE A 24 -8.64 -5.87 -15.32
C PHE A 24 -7.70 -4.72 -14.93
N ASN A 25 -8.27 -3.69 -14.30
CA ASN A 25 -7.50 -2.55 -13.80
C ASN A 25 -7.06 -2.78 -12.35
N ILE A 26 -5.78 -2.52 -12.09
CA ILE A 26 -5.16 -2.55 -10.75
C ILE A 26 -4.58 -1.16 -10.49
N THR A 27 -4.82 -0.63 -9.29
CA THR A 27 -4.12 0.57 -8.80
C THR A 27 -3.03 0.14 -7.83
N VAL A 28 -1.78 0.46 -8.13
CA VAL A 28 -0.64 0.18 -7.25
C VAL A 28 -0.17 1.48 -6.61
N LEU A 29 -0.34 1.58 -5.30
CA LEU A 29 0.28 2.60 -4.48
C LEU A 29 1.57 2.00 -3.92
N HIS A 30 2.64 2.80 -3.86
CA HIS A 30 3.86 2.35 -3.20
C HIS A 30 4.60 3.50 -2.51
N THR A 31 5.42 3.11 -1.55
CA THR A 31 6.44 3.96 -0.92
C THR A 31 7.71 3.14 -0.76
N ASN A 32 8.85 3.79 -0.71
CA ASN A 32 10.15 3.22 -0.33
C ASN A 32 10.93 4.32 0.41
N ASP A 33 11.97 3.92 1.16
CA ASP A 33 12.95 4.85 1.75
C ASP A 33 12.28 5.96 2.61
N ILE A 34 11.28 5.57 3.41
CA ILE A 34 10.61 6.51 4.31
C ILE A 34 11.59 7.06 5.34
N HIS A 35 12.59 6.27 5.73
CA HIS A 35 13.66 6.70 6.62
C HIS A 35 13.15 7.49 7.83
N SER A 36 12.18 6.88 8.53
CA SER A 36 11.61 7.41 9.78
C SER A 36 11.06 8.83 9.67
N ARG A 37 10.62 9.27 8.48
CA ARG A 37 9.93 10.55 8.26
C ARG A 37 8.45 10.43 8.62
N PHE A 38 8.18 10.25 9.91
CA PHE A 38 6.82 10.19 10.44
C PHE A 38 6.10 11.54 10.36
N LEU A 39 6.85 12.62 10.61
CA LEU A 39 6.38 13.99 10.45
C LEU A 39 6.69 14.52 9.05
N GLU A 40 6.01 15.60 8.70
CA GLU A 40 6.31 16.34 7.48
C GLU A 40 7.75 16.88 7.46
N ALA A 41 8.30 16.96 6.26
CA ALA A 41 9.64 17.44 5.99
C ALA A 41 9.59 18.68 5.09
N ASN A 42 10.61 19.52 5.17
CA ASN A 42 10.77 20.61 4.20
C ASN A 42 11.22 20.07 2.83
N LYS A 43 11.30 20.93 1.81
CA LYS A 43 11.73 20.57 0.44
C LYS A 43 13.08 19.84 0.35
N LYS A 44 13.97 20.02 1.35
CA LYS A 44 15.29 19.39 1.40
C LYS A 44 15.31 18.09 2.23
N GLY A 45 14.15 17.58 2.66
CA GLY A 45 14.04 16.41 3.53
C GLY A 45 14.38 16.68 4.99
N GLY A 46 14.60 17.94 5.38
CA GLY A 46 14.88 18.35 6.75
C GLY A 46 13.62 18.57 7.58
N LYS A 47 13.78 19.01 8.83
CA LYS A 47 12.66 19.38 9.70
C LYS A 47 11.82 20.48 9.04
N CYS A 48 10.51 20.28 8.96
CA CYS A 48 9.56 21.34 8.63
C CYS A 48 9.48 22.34 9.79
N THR A 49 9.74 23.61 9.48
CA THR A 49 9.59 24.73 10.43
C THR A 49 8.31 25.51 10.14
N ASP A 50 7.89 26.39 11.05
CA ASP A 50 6.70 27.23 10.82
C ASP A 50 6.91 28.20 9.65
N LYS A 51 8.15 28.62 9.38
CA LYS A 51 8.49 29.42 8.20
C LYS A 51 8.26 28.64 6.90
N ASP A 52 8.57 27.34 6.89
CA ASP A 52 8.28 26.47 5.74
C ASP A 52 6.77 26.27 5.60
N ARG A 53 6.09 25.98 6.71
CA ARG A 53 4.64 25.74 6.77
C ARG A 53 3.83 26.93 6.25
N ASN A 54 4.20 28.15 6.63
CA ASN A 54 3.54 29.39 6.19
C ASN A 54 3.69 29.68 4.69
N LYS A 55 4.52 28.91 3.98
CA LYS A 55 4.73 29.01 2.53
C LYS A 55 4.39 27.71 1.79
N ASP A 56 3.57 26.85 2.41
CA ASP A 56 3.21 25.53 1.90
C ASP A 56 4.44 24.66 1.56
N GLY A 57 5.53 24.87 2.29
CA GLY A 57 6.84 24.26 2.06
C GLY A 57 7.07 22.93 2.78
N CYS A 58 6.03 22.32 3.35
CA CYS A 58 6.12 21.08 4.11
C CYS A 58 5.38 19.93 3.42
N PHE A 59 6.08 18.81 3.27
CA PHE A 59 5.71 17.69 2.41
C PHE A 59 5.76 16.37 3.17
N GLY A 60 5.08 15.36 2.64
CA GLY A 60 5.09 14.01 3.20
C GLY A 60 4.51 13.93 4.62
N GLY A 61 5.11 13.08 5.46
CA GLY A 61 4.59 12.71 6.76
C GLY A 61 3.52 11.62 6.67
N VAL A 62 3.53 10.71 7.64
CA VAL A 62 2.67 9.52 7.63
C VAL A 62 1.18 9.90 7.66
N ALA A 63 0.80 10.93 8.41
CA ALA A 63 -0.60 11.37 8.47
C ALA A 63 -1.14 11.79 7.10
N ARG A 64 -0.38 12.61 6.34
CA ARG A 64 -0.77 13.07 5.00
C ARG A 64 -0.82 11.92 4.00
N LEU A 65 0.13 11.00 4.11
CA LEU A 65 0.19 9.81 3.29
C LEU A 65 -1.05 8.92 3.51
N VAL A 66 -1.40 8.66 4.77
CA VAL A 66 -2.57 7.85 5.12
C VAL A 66 -3.86 8.47 4.61
N THR A 67 -4.02 9.79 4.66
CA THR A 67 -5.18 10.49 4.08
C THR A 67 -5.31 10.16 2.58
N LYS A 68 -4.22 10.25 1.82
CA LYS A 68 -4.23 9.91 0.38
C LYS A 68 -4.48 8.43 0.12
N VAL A 69 -3.84 7.54 0.87
CA VAL A 69 -4.08 6.09 0.75
C VAL A 69 -5.56 5.76 0.98
N LYS A 70 -6.19 6.36 2.00
CA LYS A 70 -7.63 6.18 2.26
C LYS A 70 -8.51 6.67 1.12
N GLU A 71 -8.13 7.75 0.44
CA GLU A 71 -8.85 8.23 -0.76
C GLU A 71 -8.76 7.21 -1.89
N PHE A 72 -7.57 6.71 -2.21
CA PHE A 72 -7.36 5.75 -3.30
C PHE A 72 -7.94 4.37 -3.01
N LYS A 73 -7.86 3.88 -1.76
CA LYS A 73 -8.42 2.59 -1.35
C LYS A 73 -9.96 2.52 -1.40
N LYS A 74 -10.66 3.63 -1.72
CA LYS A 74 -12.09 3.59 -2.09
C LYS A 74 -12.32 2.90 -3.44
N ASN A 75 -11.31 2.85 -4.31
CA ASN A 75 -11.39 2.16 -5.59
C ASN A 75 -11.10 0.66 -5.41
N LYS A 76 -11.86 -0.18 -6.13
CA LYS A 76 -11.60 -1.63 -6.20
C LYS A 76 -10.20 -1.89 -6.77
N ASN A 77 -9.61 -3.02 -6.38
CA ASN A 77 -8.28 -3.48 -6.86
C ASN A 77 -7.15 -2.47 -6.59
N THR A 78 -7.21 -1.75 -5.48
CA THR A 78 -6.12 -0.87 -5.02
C THR A 78 -5.26 -1.58 -3.99
N PHE A 79 -3.97 -1.73 -4.29
CA PHE A 79 -2.99 -2.31 -3.37
C PHE A 79 -1.93 -1.27 -2.98
N PHE A 80 -1.45 -1.35 -1.75
CA PHE A 80 -0.46 -0.43 -1.20
C PHE A 80 0.73 -1.18 -0.61
N PHE A 81 1.92 -0.90 -1.15
CA PHE A 81 3.15 -1.62 -0.81
C PHE A 81 4.23 -0.70 -0.24
N ASN A 82 5.08 -1.25 0.63
CA ASN A 82 6.32 -0.60 1.04
C ASN A 82 7.53 -1.38 0.49
N GLY A 83 8.48 -0.68 -0.15
CA GLY A 83 9.68 -1.25 -0.75
C GLY A 83 10.86 -1.46 0.19
N GLY A 84 10.74 -1.17 1.48
CA GLY A 84 11.82 -1.23 2.47
C GLY A 84 12.32 0.15 2.90
N ASP A 85 13.31 0.14 3.79
CA ASP A 85 13.98 1.32 4.36
C ASP A 85 13.02 2.28 5.07
N PHE A 86 12.22 1.72 5.97
CA PHE A 86 11.39 2.46 6.91
C PHE A 86 12.12 2.72 8.24
N PHE A 87 13.18 1.96 8.54
CA PHE A 87 14.11 2.23 9.63
C PHE A 87 15.08 3.38 9.30
N GLN A 88 15.74 3.86 10.36
CA GLN A 88 16.78 4.89 10.31
C GLN A 88 16.34 6.25 9.73
N GLY A 89 17.17 7.29 9.82
CA GLY A 89 17.04 8.54 9.06
C GLY A 89 16.58 9.76 9.86
N THR A 90 15.93 9.57 11.00
CA THR A 90 15.58 10.64 11.95
C THR A 90 15.78 10.21 13.40
N VAL A 91 15.79 11.20 14.30
CA VAL A 91 15.85 10.97 15.76
C VAL A 91 14.74 10.06 16.28
N TRP A 92 13.61 9.96 15.56
CA TRP A 92 12.50 9.09 15.94
C TRP A 92 12.95 7.63 16.04
N TYR A 93 13.71 7.14 15.06
CA TYR A 93 14.24 5.78 15.12
C TYR A 93 15.40 5.64 16.09
N THR A 94 16.29 6.64 16.18
CA THR A 94 17.39 6.61 17.14
C THR A 94 16.88 6.40 18.58
N VAL A 95 15.80 7.09 18.97
CA VAL A 95 15.26 7.07 20.33
C VAL A 95 14.25 5.93 20.54
N LEU A 96 13.33 5.73 19.60
CA LEU A 96 12.19 4.81 19.79
C LEU A 96 12.38 3.46 19.08
N LYS A 97 13.41 3.35 18.24
CA LYS A 97 13.78 2.13 17.52
C LYS A 97 12.59 1.55 16.74
N TYR A 98 12.51 0.24 16.62
CA TYR A 98 11.43 -0.43 15.90
C TYR A 98 10.01 -0.12 16.43
N ASN A 99 9.87 0.35 17.69
CA ASN A 99 8.55 0.51 18.30
C ASN A 99 7.71 1.59 17.60
N ILE A 100 8.31 2.74 17.27
CA ILE A 100 7.59 3.81 16.57
C ILE A 100 7.25 3.41 15.14
N VAL A 101 8.14 2.67 14.48
CA VAL A 101 7.93 2.17 13.12
C VAL A 101 6.75 1.20 13.11
N ALA A 102 6.75 0.20 14.00
CA ALA A 102 5.67 -0.77 14.11
C ALA A 102 4.32 -0.10 14.40
N GLU A 103 4.31 0.92 15.26
CA GLU A 103 3.11 1.70 15.56
C GLU A 103 2.61 2.47 14.34
N ALA A 104 3.49 3.22 13.66
CA ALA A 104 3.12 3.95 12.45
C ALA A 104 2.60 3.00 11.36
N MET A 105 3.33 1.92 11.08
CA MET A 105 2.98 0.96 10.04
C MET A 105 1.69 0.18 10.32
N SER A 106 1.28 0.04 11.58
CA SER A 106 -0.03 -0.54 11.92
C SER A 106 -1.19 0.33 11.42
N ARG A 107 -0.95 1.64 11.21
CA ARG A 107 -1.95 2.62 10.79
C ARG A 107 -1.87 2.98 9.30
N MET A 108 -0.83 2.53 8.60
CA MET A 108 -0.54 2.92 7.22
C MET A 108 -1.29 2.12 6.14
N MET A 109 -2.01 1.05 6.52
CA MET A 109 -2.84 0.26 5.60
C MET A 109 -2.05 -0.41 4.45
N TYR A 110 -0.75 -0.70 4.67
CA TYR A 110 0.03 -1.50 3.73
C TYR A 110 -0.51 -2.93 3.63
N ASP A 111 -0.60 -3.43 2.40
CA ASP A 111 -0.96 -4.82 2.11
C ASP A 111 0.27 -5.74 2.21
N SER A 112 1.43 -5.26 1.77
CA SER A 112 2.72 -5.94 1.95
C SER A 112 3.86 -4.94 2.11
N VAL A 113 4.94 -5.39 2.74
CA VAL A 113 6.15 -4.61 2.99
C VAL A 113 7.37 -5.50 2.74
N CYS A 114 8.35 -4.96 2.03
CA CYS A 114 9.66 -5.57 1.88
C CYS A 114 10.59 -5.09 3.00
N LEU A 115 11.62 -5.87 3.30
CA LEU A 115 12.74 -5.43 4.13
C LEU A 115 13.80 -4.83 3.21
N GLY A 116 14.27 -3.63 3.54
CA GLY A 116 15.44 -2.99 2.96
C GLY A 116 16.69 -3.25 3.81
N ASN A 117 17.79 -2.57 3.49
CA ASN A 117 19.04 -2.75 4.21
C ASN A 117 19.01 -2.10 5.60
N HIS A 118 18.34 -0.96 5.77
CA HIS A 118 18.30 -0.26 7.05
C HIS A 118 17.46 -0.96 8.11
N GLU A 119 16.63 -1.92 7.71
CA GLU A 119 15.94 -2.81 8.64
C GLU A 119 16.90 -3.67 9.49
N PHE A 120 18.17 -3.79 9.07
CA PHE A 120 19.20 -4.57 9.74
C PHE A 120 20.26 -3.70 10.46
N ASP A 121 20.09 -2.37 10.54
CA ASP A 121 21.07 -1.46 11.18
C ASP A 121 21.34 -1.80 12.66
N ASP A 122 20.32 -2.27 13.39
CA ASP A 122 20.42 -2.71 14.78
C ASP A 122 20.56 -4.25 14.88
N GLY A 123 20.97 -4.90 13.80
CA GLY A 123 21.08 -6.36 13.68
C GLY A 123 19.74 -7.10 13.64
N PRO A 124 19.77 -8.43 13.48
CA PRO A 124 18.58 -9.28 13.56
C PRO A 124 17.79 -9.12 14.87
N GLU A 125 18.46 -8.75 15.97
CA GLU A 125 17.87 -8.52 17.28
C GLU A 125 16.96 -7.28 17.29
N GLY A 126 17.28 -6.25 16.50
CA GLY A 126 16.43 -5.08 16.30
C GLY A 126 15.24 -5.36 15.39
N LEU A 127 15.41 -6.24 14.40
CA LEU A 127 14.39 -6.57 13.41
C LEU A 127 13.38 -7.62 13.90
N ALA A 128 13.80 -8.68 14.58
CA ALA A 128 12.91 -9.77 14.96
C ALA A 128 11.68 -9.31 15.78
N PRO A 129 11.81 -8.41 16.77
CA PRO A 129 10.66 -7.87 17.50
C PRO A 129 9.69 -7.07 16.61
N PHE A 130 10.21 -6.33 15.63
CA PHE A 130 9.40 -5.62 14.65
C PHE A 130 8.54 -6.60 13.84
N SER A 131 9.18 -7.64 13.28
CA SER A 131 8.52 -8.64 12.43
C SER A 131 7.39 -9.36 13.16
N VAL A 132 7.63 -9.78 14.41
CA VAL A 132 6.60 -10.43 15.26
C VAL A 132 5.44 -9.47 15.54
N LYS A 133 5.74 -8.21 15.91
CA LYS A 133 4.72 -7.21 16.21
C LYS A 133 3.88 -6.88 14.97
N LYS A 134 4.51 -6.75 13.80
CA LYS A 134 3.87 -6.50 12.50
C LYS A 134 2.96 -7.65 12.08
N TRP A 135 3.45 -8.90 12.16
CA TRP A 135 2.66 -10.09 11.82
C TRP A 135 1.40 -10.21 12.68
N ARG A 136 1.53 -9.96 13.99
CA ARG A 136 0.38 -9.95 14.90
C ARG A 136 -0.70 -8.94 14.49
N TRP A 137 -0.30 -7.78 13.96
CA TRP A 137 -1.25 -6.79 13.43
C TRP A 137 -1.93 -7.24 12.16
N GLN A 138 -1.18 -7.84 11.23
CA GLN A 138 -1.74 -8.32 9.97
C GLN A 138 -2.78 -9.43 10.22
N MET A 139 -2.50 -10.34 11.16
CA MET A 139 -3.47 -11.33 11.62
C MET A 139 -4.71 -10.69 12.27
N SER A 140 -4.54 -9.70 13.14
CA SER A 140 -5.67 -9.02 13.81
C SER A 140 -6.58 -8.25 12.87
N LEU A 141 -6.06 -7.75 11.74
CA LEU A 141 -6.87 -7.06 10.72
C LEU A 141 -7.61 -8.07 9.82
N SER A 142 -7.05 -9.26 9.61
CA SER A 142 -7.70 -10.34 8.84
C SER A 142 -8.86 -11.03 9.56
N SER A 143 -8.93 -10.93 10.90
CA SER A 143 -10.05 -11.47 11.68
C SER A 143 -11.25 -10.52 11.82
N GLY A 144 -11.18 -9.34 11.19
CA GLY A 144 -12.20 -8.29 11.27
C GLY A 144 -13.09 -8.15 10.03
N THR A 145 -13.07 -9.14 9.13
CA THR A 145 -13.95 -9.23 7.94
C THR A 145 -14.84 -10.45 8.04
#